data_AF-A0A839WJU6-F1
#
_entry.id   AF-A0A839WJU6-F1
#
_cell.length_a   1.000
_cell.length_b   1.000
_cell.length_c   1.000
_cell.angle_alpha   90.00
_cell.angle_beta   90.00
_cell.angle_gamma   90.00
#
_symmetry.space_group_name_H-M   'P 1'
#
loop_
_entity.id
_entity.type
_entity.pdbx_description
1 polymer ?
#
loop_
_entity_poly.entity_id
_entity_poly.type
_entity_poly.pdbx_seq_one_letter_code
_entity_poly.pdbx_strand_id
1 'polypeptide(L)'
;MIHFVTSRQSYERLVASSAWPPVALWLTVDVLDSFELAALRRQGLTVTDFTSHFDVSNAVEMADALDTIREHHPGHAGSMDGSVVT
;
A
#
# COMPACT_ATOMS: atom_id res chain seq x y z
N MET A 1 -4.07 10.64 -0.22
CA MET A 1 -4.28 9.49 0.69
C MET A 1 -3.18 8.49 0.43
N ILE A 2 -2.64 7.87 1.48
CA ILE A 2 -1.67 6.77 1.35
C ILE A 2 -2.48 5.48 1.20
N HIS A 3 -2.17 4.68 0.19
CA HIS A 3 -2.83 3.39 -0.01
C HIS A 3 -1.87 2.26 0.33
N PHE A 4 -2.27 1.42 1.28
CA PHE A 4 -1.61 0.16 1.59
C PHE A 4 -2.41 -0.99 0.99
N VAL A 5 -1.75 -1.83 0.21
CA VAL A 5 -2.38 -2.89 -0.56
C VAL A 5 -1.68 -4.20 -0.25
N THR A 6 -2.45 -5.19 0.18
CA THR A 6 -1.92 -6.48 0.65
C THR A 6 -2.16 -7.64 -0.32
N SER A 7 -2.89 -7.39 -1.41
CA SER A 7 -3.18 -8.41 -2.42
C SER A 7 -3.27 -7.84 -3.84
N ARG A 8 -3.00 -8.69 -4.84
CA ARG A 8 -3.15 -8.36 -6.26
C ARG A 8 -4.56 -7.87 -6.60
N GLN A 9 -5.58 -8.51 -6.04
CA GLN A 9 -6.97 -8.12 -6.29
C GLN A 9 -7.29 -6.72 -5.76
N SER A 10 -6.78 -6.36 -4.58
CA SER A 10 -6.94 -5.00 -4.04
C SER A 10 -6.18 -3.96 -4.86
N TYR A 11 -5.00 -4.30 -5.38
CA TYR A 11 -4.25 -3.43 -6.28
C TYR A 11 -5.04 -3.15 -7.56
N GLU A 12 -5.56 -4.18 -8.21
CA GLU A 12 -6.35 -4.04 -9.44
C GLU A 12 -7.61 -3.19 -9.21
N ARG A 13 -8.29 -3.38 -8.08
CA ARG A 13 -9.43 -2.53 -7.67
C ARG A 13 -9.03 -1.07 -7.49
N LEU A 14 -7.89 -0.81 -6.84
CA LEU A 14 -7.37 0.55 -6.66
C LEU A 14 -7.08 1.21 -8.01
N VAL A 15 -6.38 0.51 -8.91
CA VAL A 15 -6.05 0.99 -10.26
C VAL A 15 -7.29 1.31 -11.08
N ALA A 16 -8.35 0.51 -10.96
CA ALA A 16 -9.62 0.73 -11.64
C ALA A 16 -10.49 1.84 -11.00
N SER A 17 -10.12 2.35 -9.83
CA SER A 17 -10.90 3.35 -9.09
C SER A 17 -10.47 4.78 -9.42
N SER A 18 -11.32 5.76 -9.06
CA SER A 18 -10.98 7.19 -9.14
C SER A 18 -9.91 7.64 -8.13
N ALA A 19 -9.48 6.76 -7.21
CA ALA A 19 -8.41 7.05 -6.26
C ALA A 19 -7.00 6.89 -6.89
N TRP A 20 -6.90 6.43 -8.14
CA TRP A 20 -5.64 6.32 -8.87
C TRP A 20 -5.30 7.62 -9.63
N PRO A 21 -4.04 8.10 -9.60
CA PRO A 21 -2.92 7.60 -8.82
C PRO A 21 -2.96 8.10 -7.36
N PRO A 22 -2.58 7.26 -6.38
CA PRO A 22 -2.50 7.68 -4.98
C PRO A 22 -1.29 8.61 -4.74
N VAL A 23 -1.30 9.30 -3.59
CA VAL A 23 -0.15 10.13 -3.16
C VAL A 23 1.09 9.26 -2.91
N ALA A 24 0.89 8.13 -2.23
CA ALA A 24 1.89 7.08 -2.14
C ALA A 24 1.18 5.72 -2.09
N LEU A 25 1.84 4.72 -2.68
CA LEU A 25 1.40 3.34 -2.71
C LEU A 25 2.39 2.49 -1.92
N TRP A 26 1.88 1.78 -0.93
CA TRP A 26 2.59 0.76 -0.18
C TRP A 26 2.00 -0.59 -0.53
N LEU A 27 2.86 -1.58 -0.76
CA LEU A 27 2.49 -2.93 -1.19
C LEU A 27 3.18 -3.93 -0.29
N THR A 28 2.51 -5.02 0.10
CA THR A 28 3.22 -6.16 0.67
C THR A 28 4.04 -6.86 -0.42
N VAL A 29 5.04 -7.64 0.01
CA VAL A 29 5.77 -8.55 -0.86
C VAL A 29 4.78 -9.46 -1.60
N ASP A 30 5.05 -9.75 -2.86
CA ASP A 30 4.25 -10.59 -3.78
C ASP A 30 2.98 -9.97 -4.39
N VAL A 31 2.61 -8.72 -4.06
CA VAL A 31 1.48 -8.06 -4.76
C VAL A 31 1.85 -7.72 -6.21
N LEU A 32 3.05 -7.16 -6.41
CA LEU A 32 3.61 -6.81 -7.71
C LEU A 32 5.02 -7.38 -7.81
N ASP A 33 5.42 -7.78 -9.01
CA ASP A 33 6.80 -8.15 -9.25
C ASP A 33 7.73 -6.91 -9.35
N SER A 34 9.04 -7.15 -9.33
CA SER A 34 10.04 -6.08 -9.40
C SER A 34 9.98 -5.24 -10.68
N PHE A 35 9.54 -5.82 -11.81
CA PHE A 35 9.40 -5.12 -13.08
C PHE A 35 8.18 -4.20 -13.07
N GLU A 36 7.06 -4.67 -12.51
CA GLU A 36 5.85 -3.88 -12.29
C GLU A 36 6.10 -2.70 -11.35
N LEU A 37 6.78 -2.94 -10.22
CA LEU A 37 7.17 -1.88 -9.28
C LEU A 37 8.07 -0.84 -9.95
N ALA A 38 9.06 -1.27 -10.74
CA ALA A 38 9.94 -0.37 -11.48
C ALA A 38 9.17 0.43 -12.55
N ALA A 39 8.18 -0.17 -13.21
CA ALA A 39 7.32 0.53 -14.17
C ALA A 39 6.52 1.64 -13.51
N LEU A 40 5.91 1.39 -12.33
CA LEU A 40 5.16 2.41 -11.59
C LEU A 40 6.06 3.57 -11.13
N ARG A 41 7.26 3.27 -10.61
CA ARG A 41 8.23 4.30 -10.21
C ARG A 41 8.67 5.16 -11.39
N ARG A 42 8.87 4.57 -12.58
CA ARG A 42 9.17 5.31 -13.82
C ARG A 42 8.03 6.22 -14.28
N GLN A 43 6.79 5.90 -13.92
CA GLN A 43 5.62 6.76 -14.17
C GLN A 43 5.52 7.92 -13.16
N GLY A 44 6.43 8.00 -12.18
CA GLY A 44 6.47 9.05 -11.17
C GLY A 44 5.65 8.75 -9.92
N LEU A 45 5.14 7.52 -9.76
CA LEU A 45 4.44 7.12 -8.54
C LEU A 45 5.43 6.86 -7.41
N THR A 46 5.10 7.35 -6.22
CA THR A 46 5.81 7.01 -4.99
C THR A 46 5.36 5.63 -4.54
N VAL A 47 6.17 4.60 -4.82
CA VAL A 47 5.86 3.20 -4.50
C VAL A 47 6.89 2.60 -3.54
N THR A 48 6.42 2.15 -2.38
CA THR A 48 7.23 1.47 -1.35
C THR A 48 6.81 0.01 -1.25
N ASP A 49 7.80 -0.87 -1.24
CA ASP A 49 7.61 -2.29 -0.94
C ASP A 49 7.76 -2.49 0.57
N PHE A 50 6.73 -3.02 1.21
CA PHE A 50 6.70 -3.31 2.63
C PHE A 50 7.23 -4.72 2.86
N THR A 51 8.56 -4.80 3.05
CA THR A 51 9.28 -6.07 3.11
C THR A 51 9.19 -6.79 4.46
N SER A 52 8.53 -6.21 5.46
CA SER A 52 8.31 -6.90 6.73
C SER A 52 7.27 -8.00 6.53
N HIS A 53 7.58 -9.19 6.99
CA HIS A 53 6.66 -10.33 6.90
C HIS A 53 5.66 -10.25 8.05
N PHE A 54 4.37 -10.23 7.73
CA PHE A 54 3.30 -10.22 8.72
C PHE A 54 2.09 -11.00 8.19
N ASP A 55 1.28 -11.54 9.09
CA ASP A 55 0.01 -12.17 8.75
C ASP A 55 -1.07 -11.10 8.60
N VAL A 56 -1.58 -10.96 7.38
CA VAL A 56 -2.67 -10.03 7.06
C VAL A 56 -3.97 -10.33 7.81
N SER A 57 -4.12 -11.56 8.32
CA SER A 57 -5.27 -12.00 9.14
C SER A 57 -5.09 -11.69 10.62
N ASN A 58 -3.86 -11.36 11.04
CA ASN A 58 -3.54 -11.00 12.42
C ASN A 58 -3.71 -9.48 12.61
N ALA A 59 -4.76 -9.09 13.33
CA ALA A 59 -5.08 -7.69 13.57
C ALA A 59 -3.97 -6.92 14.31
N VAL A 60 -3.17 -7.58 15.16
CA VAL A 60 -2.07 -6.94 15.89
C VAL A 60 -0.93 -6.62 14.95
N GLU A 61 -0.48 -7.61 14.16
CA GLU A 61 0.60 -7.38 13.20
C GLU A 61 0.20 -6.40 12.09
N MET A 62 -1.09 -6.38 11.73
CA MET A 62 -1.63 -5.38 10.83
C MET A 62 -1.55 -3.96 11.41
N ALA A 63 -1.90 -3.79 12.68
CA ALA A 63 -1.80 -2.49 13.34
C ALA A 63 -0.34 -1.99 13.36
N ASP A 64 0.61 -2.87 13.67
CA ASP A 64 2.04 -2.54 13.66
C ASP A 64 2.53 -2.13 12.25
N ALA A 65 2.06 -2.82 11.21
CA ALA A 65 2.39 -2.47 9.83
C ALA A 65 1.82 -1.10 9.45
N LEU A 66 0.58 -0.81 9.84
CA LEU A 66 -0.04 0.49 9.60
C LEU A 66 0.66 1.61 10.38
N ASP A 67 1.07 1.37 11.63
CA ASP A 67 1.81 2.35 12.43
C ASP A 67 3.16 2.69 11.78
N THR A 68 3.88 1.68 11.27
CA THR A 68 5.11 1.90 10.49
C THR A 68 4.87 2.82 9.29
N ILE A 69 3.78 2.62 8.54
CA ILE A 69 3.43 3.47 7.39
C ILE A 69 3.12 4.90 7.85
N ARG A 70 2.45 5.06 8.99
CA ARG A 70 2.07 6.38 9.56
C ARG A 70 3.29 7.16 10.04
N GLU A 71 4.27 6.50 10.64
CA GLU A 71 5.55 7.11 11.02
C GLU A 71 6.27 7.71 9.80
N HIS A 72 6.16 7.06 8.64
CA HIS A 72 6.74 7.56 7.38
C HIS A 72 5.94 8.71 6.74
N HIS A 73 4.64 8.83 7.00
CA HIS A 73 3.74 9.80 6.35
C HIS A 73 2.91 10.59 7.37
N PRO A 74 3.56 11.37 8.26
CA PRO A 74 2.83 12.14 9.27
C PRO A 74 1.85 13.12 8.61
N GLY A 75 0.64 13.19 9.14
CA GLY A 75 -0.42 14.09 8.65
C GLY A 75 -1.18 13.60 7.42
N HIS A 76 -0.90 12.40 6.90
CA HIS A 76 -1.67 11.81 5.81
C HIS A 76 -2.62 10.72 6.34
N ALA A 77 -3.86 10.70 5.83
CA ALA A 77 -4.77 9.60 6.06
C ALA A 77 -4.35 8.35 5.26
N GLY A 78 -4.50 7.18 5.88
CA GLY A 78 -4.25 5.88 5.28
C GLY A 78 -5.52 5.19 4.80
N SER A 79 -5.43 4.44 3.72
CA SER A 79 -6.42 3.44 3.33
C SER A 79 -5.73 2.10 3.15
N MET A 80 -6.36 1.03 3.61
CA MET A 80 -5.92 -0.34 3.42
C MET A 80 -6.94 -1.10 2.58
N ASP A 81 -6.51 -1.68 1.46
CA ASP A 81 -7.34 -2.53 0.57
C ASP A 81 -8.70 -1.91 0.16
N GLY A 82 -8.76 -0.57 0.11
CA GLY A 82 -9.95 0.20 -0.23
C GLY A 82 -10.79 0.67 0.96
N SER A 83 -10.45 0.26 2.18
CA SER A 83 -11.06 0.73 3.43
C SER A 83 -10.23 1.85 4.05
N VAL A 84 -10.88 2.85 4.65
CA VAL A 84 -10.17 3.93 5.37
C VAL A 84 -9.70 3.39 6.71
N VAL A 85 -8.43 3.62 7.04
CA VAL A 85 -7.85 3.30 8.36
C VAL A 85 -7.58 4.62 9.09
N THR A 86 -8.07 4.73 10.32
CA THR A 86 -7.99 5.97 11.14
C THR A 86 -6.92 5.86 12.18
#